data_AF-A0A4R3E1E3-F1
#
_entry.id   AF-A0A4R3E1E3-F1
#
_cell.length_a   1.000
_cell.length_b   1.000
_cell.length_c   1.000
_cell.angle_alpha   90.00
_cell.angle_beta   90.00
_cell.angle_gamma   90.00
#
_symmetry.space_group_name_H-M   'P 1'
#
loop_
_entity.id
_entity.type
_entity.pdbx_description
1 polymer ?
#
loop_
_entity_poly.entity_id
_entity_poly.type
_entity_poly.pdbx_seq_one_letter_code
_entity_poly.pdbx_strand_id
1 'polypeptide(L)'
;MPKLSILSGGAAQGLVKALEAEFTAASGYEIDGVFGAVGAMRARLAAGHLTDLVILTSAIVRALGGEGVVMPQTIVDLGGVETAIAVRDDTPAPAVADEASLRAALLAADAIYFPDPEQATAGVHFADVLRRLGIASEVSSRLRTFPNGATAMRALAAAAEARAIGCTQVTEIRMTPGVMVAATLPRGFDLKTLYTAGIIASSSQRDAALSLLGLLTSEHHARLRAGCGFV
;
A
#
# COMPACT_ATOMS: atom_id res chain seq x y z
N MET A 1 -24.93 -2.00 11.36
CA MET A 1 -24.57 -1.09 12.47
C MET A 1 -24.27 0.30 11.91
N PRO A 2 -24.02 1.37 12.69
CA PRO A 2 -23.50 2.61 12.10
C PRO A 2 -22.14 2.35 11.43
N LYS A 3 -21.77 3.20 10.48
CA LYS A 3 -20.58 3.05 9.65
C LYS A 3 -19.58 4.17 9.88
N LEU A 4 -18.29 3.82 9.95
CA LEU A 4 -17.17 4.75 9.94
C LEU A 4 -16.55 4.74 8.54
N SER A 5 -16.62 5.86 7.83
CA SER A 5 -16.10 5.96 6.46
C SER A 5 -14.59 6.22 6.46
N ILE A 6 -13.83 5.42 5.71
CA ILE A 6 -12.39 5.61 5.57
C ILE A 6 -11.92 5.64 4.11
N LEU A 7 -10.97 6.54 3.82
CA LEU A 7 -10.21 6.55 2.57
C LEU A 7 -8.76 6.18 2.87
N SER A 8 -8.27 5.10 2.27
CA SER A 8 -6.99 4.50 2.66
C SER A 8 -6.14 4.07 1.48
N GLY A 9 -4.84 4.33 1.55
CA GLY A 9 -3.88 3.72 0.66
C GLY A 9 -3.91 2.19 0.78
N GLY A 10 -3.82 1.49 -0.35
CA GLY A 10 -3.94 0.03 -0.42
C GLY A 10 -3.03 -0.71 0.58
N ALA A 11 -1.85 -0.17 0.87
CA ALA A 11 -0.92 -0.77 1.84
C ALA A 11 -1.43 -0.88 3.27
N ALA A 12 -2.41 -0.09 3.69
CA ALA A 12 -2.99 -0.21 5.02
C ALA A 12 -4.19 -1.17 5.07
N GLN A 13 -4.65 -1.68 3.93
CA GLN A 13 -5.86 -2.51 3.86
C GLN A 13 -5.76 -3.78 4.71
N GLY A 14 -4.63 -4.50 4.63
CA GLY A 14 -4.43 -5.71 5.42
C GLY A 14 -4.51 -5.46 6.92
N LEU A 15 -3.91 -4.36 7.40
CA LEU A 15 -3.94 -3.98 8.81
C LEU A 15 -5.35 -3.57 9.27
N VAL A 16 -6.05 -2.75 8.48
CA VAL A 16 -7.42 -2.34 8.81
C VAL A 16 -8.35 -3.55 8.90
N LYS A 17 -8.28 -4.47 7.93
CA LYS A 17 -9.09 -5.71 7.94
C LYS A 17 -8.77 -6.59 9.14
N ALA A 18 -7.50 -6.69 9.55
CA ALA A 18 -7.11 -7.49 10.70
C ALA A 18 -7.68 -6.98 12.03
N LEU A 19 -8.00 -5.68 12.11
CA LEU A 19 -8.53 -5.02 13.30
C LEU A 19 -10.05 -4.77 13.25
N GLU A 20 -10.71 -5.13 12.15
CA GLU A 20 -12.12 -4.79 11.90
C GLU A 20 -13.06 -5.40 12.95
N ALA A 21 -12.84 -6.66 13.32
CA ALA A 21 -13.66 -7.35 14.33
C ALA A 21 -13.51 -6.71 15.72
N GLU A 22 -12.29 -6.36 16.12
CA GLU A 22 -12.02 -5.71 17.41
C GLU A 22 -12.58 -4.29 17.44
N PHE A 23 -12.40 -3.53 16.36
CA PHE A 23 -13.00 -2.21 16.20
C PHE A 23 -14.53 -2.27 16.32
N THR A 24 -15.15 -3.24 15.66
CA THR A 24 -16.60 -3.44 15.70
C THR A 24 -17.10 -3.74 17.10
N ALA A 25 -16.39 -4.59 17.84
CA ALA A 25 -16.71 -4.92 19.23
C ALA A 25 -16.51 -3.74 20.19
N ALA A 26 -15.46 -2.93 19.99
CA ALA A 26 -15.11 -1.82 20.87
C ALA A 26 -15.98 -0.57 20.65
N SER A 27 -16.39 -0.31 19.41
CA SER A 27 -17.08 0.94 19.04
C SER A 27 -18.56 0.77 18.72
N GLY A 28 -18.99 -0.44 18.32
CA GLY A 28 -20.31 -0.66 17.74
C GLY A 28 -20.47 -0.13 16.30
N TYR A 29 -19.38 0.23 15.63
CA TYR A 29 -19.36 0.67 14.23
C TYR A 29 -18.79 -0.41 13.31
N GLU A 30 -19.27 -0.46 12.07
CA GLU A 30 -18.63 -1.18 10.98
C GLU A 30 -17.69 -0.22 10.21
N ILE A 31 -16.62 -0.76 9.62
CA ILE A 31 -15.73 0.01 8.76
C ILE A 31 -16.30 0.03 7.34
N ASP A 32 -16.57 1.21 6.80
CA ASP A 32 -16.90 1.40 5.39
C ASP A 32 -15.66 1.94 4.66
N GLY A 33 -14.80 1.02 4.22
CA GLY A 33 -13.46 1.36 3.74
C GLY A 33 -13.30 1.30 2.23
N VAL A 34 -12.83 2.42 1.66
CA VAL A 34 -12.34 2.47 0.28
C VAL A 34 -10.81 2.45 0.30
N PHE A 35 -10.25 1.45 -0.37
CA PHE A 35 -8.80 1.23 -0.44
C PHE A 35 -8.31 1.32 -1.88
N GLY A 36 -7.18 1.98 -2.11
CA GLY A 36 -6.60 2.03 -3.44
C GLY A 36 -5.30 2.81 -3.52
N ALA A 37 -4.92 3.19 -4.74
CA ALA A 37 -3.77 4.04 -4.97
C ALA A 37 -3.91 5.38 -4.23
N VAL A 38 -2.83 5.86 -3.61
CA VAL A 38 -2.83 7.09 -2.81
C VAL A 38 -3.34 8.30 -3.63
N GLY A 39 -2.93 8.43 -4.89
CA GLY A 39 -3.42 9.50 -5.79
C GLY A 39 -4.94 9.46 -5.96
N ALA A 40 -5.50 8.27 -6.19
CA ALA A 40 -6.94 8.07 -6.32
C ALA A 40 -7.70 8.37 -5.02
N MET A 41 -7.15 8.01 -3.85
CA MET A 41 -7.78 8.31 -2.56
C MET A 41 -7.77 9.81 -2.27
N ARG A 42 -6.66 10.49 -2.56
CA ARG A 42 -6.58 11.96 -2.46
C ARG A 42 -7.60 12.64 -3.38
N ALA A 43 -7.74 12.17 -4.62
CA ALA A 43 -8.72 12.71 -5.56
C ALA A 43 -10.15 12.53 -5.06
N ARG A 44 -10.49 11.37 -4.47
CA ARG A 44 -11.80 11.13 -3.85
C ARG A 44 -12.09 12.08 -2.69
N LEU A 45 -11.10 12.29 -1.80
CA LEU A 45 -11.24 13.23 -0.69
C LEU A 45 -11.48 14.66 -1.21
N ALA A 46 -10.70 15.10 -2.21
CA ALA A 46 -10.86 16.42 -2.82
C ALA A 46 -12.22 16.58 -3.53
N ALA A 47 -12.78 15.50 -4.05
CA ALA A 47 -14.12 15.47 -4.64
C ALA A 47 -15.26 15.46 -3.59
N GLY A 48 -14.96 15.55 -2.30
CA GLY A 48 -15.97 15.65 -1.24
C GLY A 48 -16.61 14.31 -0.84
N HIS A 49 -15.95 13.18 -1.10
CA HIS A 49 -16.43 11.89 -0.57
C HIS A 49 -16.49 11.94 0.96
N LEU A 50 -17.64 11.58 1.52
CA LEU A 50 -17.82 11.47 2.97
C LEU A 50 -16.76 10.56 3.58
N THR A 51 -15.94 11.10 4.47
CA THR A 51 -14.78 10.43 5.04
C THR A 51 -14.62 10.89 6.48
N ASP A 52 -14.41 9.95 7.40
CA ASP A 52 -14.17 10.22 8.81
C ASP A 52 -12.67 10.12 9.16
N LEU A 53 -11.96 9.19 8.52
CA LEU A 53 -10.54 8.96 8.74
C LEU A 53 -9.82 8.68 7.41
N VAL A 54 -8.64 9.25 7.26
CA VAL A 54 -7.75 9.01 6.11
C VAL A 54 -6.51 8.25 6.54
N ILE A 55 -6.01 7.36 5.68
CA ILE A 55 -4.70 6.72 5.83
C ILE A 55 -3.95 6.87 4.50
N LEU A 56 -3.02 7.81 4.44
CA LEU A 56 -2.29 8.14 3.20
C LEU A 56 -0.80 8.28 3.49
N THR A 57 -0.02 8.78 2.53
CA THR A 57 1.38 9.12 2.80
C THR A 57 1.46 10.25 3.82
N SER A 58 2.52 10.22 4.65
CA SER A 58 2.76 11.24 5.68
C SER A 58 2.74 12.67 5.11
N ALA A 59 3.32 12.85 3.92
CA ALA A 59 3.31 14.13 3.24
C ALA A 59 1.89 14.65 2.96
N ILE A 60 0.99 13.79 2.48
CA ILE A 60 -0.40 14.19 2.18
C ILE A 60 -1.17 14.47 3.47
N VAL A 61 -1.11 13.57 4.46
CA VAL A 61 -1.89 13.76 5.69
C VAL A 61 -1.44 15.01 6.46
N ARG A 62 -0.13 15.29 6.50
CA ARG A 62 0.39 16.51 7.14
C ARG A 62 0.01 17.78 6.38
N ALA A 63 0.01 17.76 5.05
CA ALA A 63 -0.48 18.88 4.24
C ALA A 63 -1.97 19.15 4.53
N LEU A 64 -2.80 18.10 4.54
CA LEU A 64 -4.22 18.20 4.91
C LEU A 64 -4.43 18.73 6.33
N GLY A 65 -3.51 18.43 7.25
CA GLY A 65 -3.49 19.00 8.59
C GLY A 65 -3.23 20.51 8.60
N GLY A 66 -2.25 20.96 7.80
CA GLY A 66 -1.96 22.40 7.62
C GLY A 66 -3.11 23.16 6.94
N GLU A 67 -3.87 22.48 6.09
CA GLU A 67 -5.06 23.01 5.42
C GLU A 67 -6.33 22.98 6.30
N GLY A 68 -6.27 22.37 7.49
CA GLY A 68 -7.40 22.22 8.40
C GLY A 68 -8.44 21.17 7.99
N VAL A 69 -8.15 20.36 6.97
CA VAL A 69 -9.01 19.25 6.51
C VAL A 69 -8.91 18.07 7.48
N VAL A 70 -7.70 17.79 7.99
CA VAL A 70 -7.43 16.77 9.02
C VAL A 70 -7.16 17.46 10.34
N MET A 71 -7.65 16.90 11.45
CA MET A 71 -7.37 17.40 12.80
C MET A 71 -5.88 17.19 13.14
N PRO A 72 -5.06 18.25 13.31
CA PRO A 72 -3.61 18.12 13.47
C PRO A 72 -3.18 17.23 14.63
N GLN A 73 -3.91 17.26 15.74
CA GLN A 73 -3.66 16.46 16.94
C GLN A 73 -3.92 14.95 16.77
N THR A 74 -4.51 14.54 15.64
CA THR A 74 -4.84 13.14 15.34
C THR A 74 -3.90 12.53 14.30
N ILE A 75 -2.91 13.29 13.82
CA ILE A 75 -1.96 12.83 12.81
C ILE A 75 -0.94 11.92 13.47
N VAL A 76 -1.03 10.62 13.17
CA VAL A 76 -0.15 9.60 13.77
C VAL A 76 0.37 8.65 12.69
N ASP A 77 1.67 8.37 12.75
CA ASP A 77 2.32 7.47 11.81
C ASP A 77 2.01 6.00 12.15
N LEU A 78 1.68 5.20 11.14
CA LEU A 78 1.49 3.75 11.28
C LEU A 78 2.82 3.01 11.15
N GLY A 79 3.68 3.49 10.25
CA GLY A 79 4.98 2.89 9.96
C GLY A 79 5.37 3.04 8.49
N GLY A 80 6.64 2.73 8.21
CA GLY A 80 7.15 2.64 6.85
C GLY A 80 6.69 1.36 6.16
N VAL A 81 6.46 1.44 4.86
CA VAL A 81 6.16 0.28 4.01
C VAL A 81 7.13 0.28 2.84
N GLU A 82 7.90 -0.79 2.74
CA GLU A 82 8.91 -0.97 1.71
C GLU A 82 8.28 -1.43 0.39
N THR A 83 8.94 -1.08 -0.73
CA THR A 83 8.61 -1.63 -2.05
C THR A 83 9.47 -2.86 -2.31
N ALA A 84 8.86 -3.91 -2.86
CA ALA A 84 9.48 -5.21 -3.01
C ALA A 84 9.11 -5.88 -4.33
N ILE A 85 9.97 -6.82 -4.72
CA ILE A 85 9.73 -7.79 -5.78
C ILE A 85 8.87 -8.93 -5.21
N ALA A 86 7.83 -9.27 -5.96
CA ALA A 86 6.91 -10.36 -5.69
C ALA A 86 7.05 -11.46 -6.74
N VAL A 87 6.78 -12.68 -6.32
CA VAL A 87 6.63 -13.85 -7.20
C VAL A 87 5.45 -14.68 -6.73
N ARG A 88 4.99 -15.64 -7.53
CA ARG A 88 4.05 -16.64 -7.03
C ARG A 88 4.74 -17.53 -6.00
N ASP A 89 3.99 -17.99 -5.00
CA ASP A 89 4.52 -18.83 -3.91
C ASP A 89 5.00 -20.20 -4.39
N ASP A 90 4.61 -20.62 -5.59
CA ASP A 90 5.04 -21.85 -6.26
C ASP A 90 6.27 -21.67 -7.18
N THR A 91 6.83 -20.45 -7.26
CA THR A 91 7.98 -20.14 -8.13
C THR A 91 9.25 -19.81 -7.35
N PRO A 92 10.43 -20.21 -7.86
CA PRO A 92 11.70 -19.79 -7.25
C PRO A 92 11.85 -18.27 -7.22
N ALA A 93 12.19 -17.73 -6.06
CA ALA A 93 12.48 -16.30 -5.90
C ALA A 93 13.76 -15.92 -6.66
N PRO A 94 13.74 -14.88 -7.51
CA PRO A 94 14.94 -14.38 -8.18
C PRO A 94 15.90 -13.73 -7.17
N ALA A 95 17.18 -13.73 -7.49
CA ALA A 95 18.16 -12.93 -6.76
C ALA A 95 17.95 -11.45 -7.06
N VAL A 96 17.81 -10.62 -6.02
CA VAL A 96 17.61 -9.17 -6.12
C VAL A 96 18.36 -8.48 -4.97
N ALA A 97 19.67 -8.67 -4.92
CA ALA A 97 20.52 -8.13 -3.85
C ALA A 97 21.10 -6.75 -4.19
N ASP A 98 21.19 -6.42 -5.47
CA ASP A 98 21.84 -5.23 -6.01
C ASP A 98 21.24 -4.84 -7.38
N GLU A 99 21.78 -3.78 -7.96
CA GLU A 99 21.36 -3.27 -9.27
C GLU A 99 21.44 -4.34 -10.39
N ALA A 100 22.55 -5.08 -10.44
CA ALA A 100 22.81 -6.03 -11.51
C ALA A 100 21.84 -7.22 -11.46
N SER A 101 21.62 -7.75 -10.26
CA SER A 101 20.69 -8.85 -10.02
C SER A 101 19.22 -8.42 -10.19
N LEU A 102 18.84 -7.21 -9.75
CA LEU A 102 17.53 -6.63 -10.04
C LEU A 102 17.30 -6.49 -11.56
N ARG A 103 18.27 -5.91 -12.28
CA ARG A 103 18.19 -5.76 -13.74
C ARG A 103 18.04 -7.11 -14.43
N ALA A 104 18.84 -8.09 -14.05
CA ALA A 104 18.80 -9.43 -14.63
C ALA A 104 17.45 -10.12 -14.38
N ALA A 105 16.91 -10.03 -13.17
CA ALA A 105 15.61 -10.59 -12.82
C ALA A 105 14.48 -9.99 -13.67
N LEU A 106 14.45 -8.66 -13.80
CA LEU A 106 13.43 -7.96 -14.58
C LEU A 106 13.55 -8.23 -16.09
N LEU A 107 14.77 -8.36 -16.61
CA LEU A 107 14.98 -8.73 -18.01
C LEU A 107 14.64 -10.20 -18.31
N ALA A 108 14.78 -11.09 -17.34
CA ALA A 108 14.42 -12.50 -17.48
C ALA A 108 12.92 -12.75 -17.31
N ALA A 109 12.17 -11.81 -16.73
CA ALA A 109 10.74 -11.95 -16.51
C ALA A 109 9.96 -12.01 -17.82
N ASP A 110 8.95 -12.88 -17.88
CA ASP A 110 8.06 -13.01 -19.03
C ASP A 110 6.93 -11.97 -18.98
N ALA A 111 6.54 -11.57 -17.76
CA ALA A 111 5.56 -10.52 -17.47
C ALA A 111 5.87 -9.84 -16.14
N ILE A 112 5.62 -8.53 -16.05
CA ILE A 112 5.94 -7.70 -14.89
C ILE A 112 4.68 -6.98 -14.41
N TYR A 113 4.16 -7.40 -13.25
CA TYR A 113 2.90 -6.95 -12.66
C TYR A 113 3.13 -5.88 -11.60
N PHE A 114 2.65 -4.66 -11.82
CA PHE A 114 2.86 -3.56 -10.87
C PHE A 114 1.71 -2.56 -10.91
N PRO A 115 1.54 -1.72 -9.87
CA PRO A 115 0.43 -0.79 -9.84
C PRO A 115 0.66 0.40 -10.77
N ASP A 116 -0.41 1.17 -10.98
CA ASP A 116 -0.48 2.30 -11.89
C ASP A 116 0.72 3.25 -11.73
N PRO A 117 1.47 3.54 -12.82
CA PRO A 117 2.70 4.32 -12.78
C PRO A 117 2.50 5.83 -12.55
N GLU A 118 1.25 6.30 -12.45
CA GLU A 118 0.93 7.71 -12.25
C GLU A 118 0.18 7.94 -10.93
N GLN A 119 -0.69 7.00 -10.55
CA GLN A 119 -1.58 7.15 -9.39
C GLN A 119 -1.06 6.46 -8.13
N ALA A 120 -0.28 5.38 -8.27
CA ALA A 120 0.18 4.56 -7.15
C ALA A 120 1.63 4.87 -6.78
N THR A 121 1.90 5.10 -5.49
CA THR A 121 3.24 5.44 -4.99
C THR A 121 4.30 4.41 -5.41
N ALA A 122 4.01 3.11 -5.25
CA ALA A 122 4.91 2.05 -5.67
C ALA A 122 5.04 1.95 -7.21
N GLY A 123 3.98 2.29 -7.95
CA GLY A 123 3.95 2.22 -9.40
C GLY A 123 4.80 3.32 -10.04
N VAL A 124 4.64 4.56 -9.57
CA VAL A 124 5.46 5.72 -9.96
C VAL A 124 6.94 5.42 -9.71
N HIS A 125 7.25 4.89 -8.53
CA HIS A 125 8.62 4.54 -8.16
C HIS A 125 9.19 3.43 -9.03
N PHE A 126 8.45 2.34 -9.21
CA PHE A 126 8.93 1.21 -10.01
C PHE A 126 9.13 1.58 -11.49
N ALA A 127 8.28 2.45 -12.05
CA ALA A 127 8.49 2.99 -13.39
C ALA A 127 9.79 3.82 -13.49
N ASP A 128 10.16 4.58 -12.45
CA ASP A 128 11.45 5.26 -12.36
C ASP A 128 12.63 4.28 -12.23
N VAL A 129 12.49 3.22 -11.44
CA VAL A 129 13.46 2.13 -11.35
C VAL A 129 13.75 1.54 -12.73
N LEU A 130 12.72 1.20 -13.51
CA LEU A 130 12.89 0.67 -14.87
C LEU A 130 13.64 1.63 -15.80
N ARG A 131 13.40 2.94 -15.67
CA ARG A 131 14.11 3.98 -16.42
C ARG A 131 15.58 4.07 -15.99
N ARG A 132 15.85 4.09 -14.69
CA ARG A 132 17.20 4.19 -14.13
C ARG A 132 18.06 2.95 -14.42
N LEU A 133 17.46 1.78 -14.49
CA LEU A 133 18.12 0.54 -14.93
C LEU A 133 18.37 0.48 -16.45
N GLY A 134 17.83 1.43 -17.22
CA GLY A 134 17.98 1.50 -18.68
C GLY A 134 17.21 0.40 -19.43
N ILE A 135 16.22 -0.25 -18.80
CA ILE A 135 15.50 -1.40 -19.39
C ILE A 135 14.05 -1.09 -19.76
N ALA A 136 13.55 0.12 -19.45
CA ALA A 136 12.13 0.48 -19.65
C ALA A 136 11.62 0.18 -21.06
N SER A 137 12.39 0.49 -22.11
CA SER A 137 12.02 0.17 -23.49
C SER A 137 11.98 -1.33 -23.76
N GLU A 138 12.94 -2.08 -23.23
CA GLU A 138 13.12 -3.53 -23.46
C GLU A 138 12.05 -4.38 -22.75
N VAL A 139 11.54 -3.92 -21.61
CA VAL A 139 10.48 -4.62 -20.86
C VAL A 139 9.06 -4.13 -21.20
N SER A 140 8.93 -3.05 -21.99
CA SER A 140 7.66 -2.34 -22.21
C SER A 140 6.48 -3.26 -22.61
N SER A 141 6.69 -4.22 -23.51
CA SER A 141 5.66 -5.17 -23.95
C SER A 141 5.25 -6.22 -22.89
N ARG A 142 6.06 -6.38 -21.85
CA ARG A 142 5.87 -7.33 -20.74
C ARG A 142 5.25 -6.68 -19.51
N LEU A 143 5.12 -5.35 -19.49
CA LEU A 143 4.49 -4.63 -18.40
C LEU A 143 2.99 -4.93 -18.34
N ARG A 144 2.50 -5.17 -17.12
CA ARG A 144 1.09 -5.38 -16.77
C ARG A 144 0.75 -4.44 -15.62
N THR A 145 0.13 -3.31 -15.94
CA THR A 145 -0.23 -2.28 -14.96
C THR A 145 -1.65 -2.46 -14.45
N PHE A 146 -1.87 -2.18 -13.16
CA PHE A 146 -3.18 -2.31 -12.51
C PHE A 146 -3.49 -1.11 -11.62
N PRO A 147 -4.76 -0.82 -11.27
CA PRO A 147 -5.11 0.37 -10.51
C PRO A 147 -4.45 0.51 -9.12
N ASN A 148 -4.01 -0.58 -8.49
CA ASN A 148 -3.33 -0.60 -7.20
C ASN A 148 -2.54 -1.91 -7.02
N GLY A 149 -1.71 -1.98 -5.98
CA GLY A 149 -0.79 -3.10 -5.77
C GLY A 149 -1.52 -4.39 -5.46
N ALA A 150 -2.55 -4.35 -4.61
CA ALA A 150 -3.38 -5.52 -4.31
C ALA A 150 -4.04 -6.12 -5.57
N THR A 151 -4.41 -5.29 -6.56
CA THR A 151 -4.95 -5.78 -7.83
C THR A 151 -3.85 -6.35 -8.73
N ALA A 152 -2.67 -5.71 -8.77
CA ALA A 152 -1.51 -6.25 -9.48
C ALA A 152 -1.08 -7.62 -8.91
N MET A 153 -1.07 -7.78 -7.59
CA MET A 153 -0.66 -9.03 -6.93
C MET A 153 -1.68 -10.15 -7.15
N ARG A 154 -2.99 -9.84 -7.14
CA ARG A 154 -4.02 -10.84 -7.51
C ARG A 154 -3.88 -11.29 -8.96
N ALA A 155 -3.52 -10.37 -9.87
CA ALA A 155 -3.26 -10.72 -11.25
C ALA A 155 -1.98 -11.56 -11.41
N LEU A 156 -0.91 -11.23 -10.66
CA LEU A 156 0.31 -12.04 -10.60
C LEU A 156 0.02 -13.47 -10.11
N ALA A 157 -0.80 -13.63 -9.07
CA ALA A 157 -1.20 -14.94 -8.55
C ALA A 157 -1.90 -15.81 -9.61
N ALA A 158 -2.62 -15.17 -10.54
CA ALA A 158 -3.33 -15.83 -11.64
C ALA A 158 -2.52 -15.86 -12.96
N ALA A 159 -1.27 -15.41 -12.95
CA ALA A 159 -0.45 -15.30 -14.15
C ALA A 159 -0.14 -16.68 -14.76
N ALA A 160 -0.31 -16.80 -16.08
CA ALA A 160 0.03 -18.02 -16.82
C ALA A 160 1.53 -18.10 -17.14
N GLU A 161 2.24 -16.96 -17.11
CA GLU A 161 3.66 -16.92 -17.44
C GLU A 161 4.51 -17.61 -16.37
N ALA A 162 5.43 -18.47 -16.81
CA ALA A 162 6.29 -19.24 -15.91
C ALA A 162 7.15 -18.33 -15.02
N ARG A 163 7.75 -17.28 -15.61
CA ARG A 163 8.62 -16.30 -14.92
C ARG A 163 7.92 -14.96 -14.75
N ALA A 164 6.71 -14.97 -14.21
CA ALA A 164 6.01 -13.75 -13.84
C ALA A 164 6.64 -13.13 -12.58
N ILE A 165 6.89 -11.83 -12.61
CA ILE A 165 7.36 -11.06 -11.46
C ILE A 165 6.37 -9.94 -11.18
N GLY A 166 6.19 -9.58 -9.91
CA GLY A 166 5.52 -8.35 -9.53
C GLY A 166 6.41 -7.36 -8.80
N CYS A 167 5.97 -6.11 -8.73
CA CYS A 167 6.58 -5.12 -7.84
C CYS A 167 5.50 -4.21 -7.23
N THR A 168 5.42 -4.17 -5.89
CA THR A 168 4.56 -3.24 -5.15
C THR A 168 4.99 -3.17 -3.67
N GLN A 169 4.20 -2.53 -2.82
CA GLN A 169 4.42 -2.47 -1.38
C GLN A 169 4.31 -3.84 -0.69
N VAL A 170 5.21 -4.12 0.25
CA VAL A 170 5.30 -5.41 0.97
C VAL A 170 3.99 -5.82 1.64
N THR A 171 3.22 -4.85 2.14
CA THR A 171 1.94 -5.11 2.81
C THR A 171 0.88 -5.64 1.84
N GLU A 172 0.83 -5.11 0.61
CA GLU A 172 -0.08 -5.57 -0.43
C GLU A 172 0.30 -6.97 -0.96
N ILE A 173 1.60 -7.29 -0.97
CA ILE A 173 2.08 -8.65 -1.30
C ILE A 173 1.66 -9.63 -0.21
N ARG A 174 1.98 -9.33 1.05
CA ARG A 174 1.72 -10.23 2.20
C ARG A 174 0.23 -10.53 2.41
N MET A 175 -0.65 -9.60 2.10
CA MET A 175 -2.10 -9.81 2.23
C MET A 175 -2.73 -10.52 1.03
N THR A 176 -1.98 -10.76 -0.05
CA THR A 176 -2.48 -11.40 -1.26
C THR A 176 -2.12 -12.88 -1.28
N PRO A 177 -3.10 -13.80 -1.28
CA PRO A 177 -2.83 -15.23 -1.42
C PRO A 177 -2.21 -15.59 -2.78
N GLY A 178 -1.36 -16.62 -2.80
CA GLY A 178 -0.73 -17.13 -4.02
C GLY A 178 0.52 -16.39 -4.47
N VAL A 179 0.97 -15.39 -3.69
CA VAL A 179 2.22 -14.66 -3.95
C VAL A 179 3.02 -14.48 -2.67
N MET A 180 4.32 -14.27 -2.83
CA MET A 180 5.23 -14.01 -1.73
C MET A 180 6.22 -12.90 -2.07
N VAL A 181 6.77 -12.28 -1.03
CA VAL A 181 7.88 -11.33 -1.17
C VAL A 181 9.14 -12.12 -1.50
N ALA A 182 9.73 -11.86 -2.66
CA ALA A 182 11.02 -12.43 -3.05
C ALA A 182 12.17 -11.67 -2.37
N ALA A 183 12.14 -10.34 -2.48
CA ALA A 183 13.13 -9.44 -1.89
C ALA A 183 12.60 -8.00 -1.92
N THR A 184 13.03 -7.17 -0.96
CA THR A 184 12.86 -5.71 -1.07
C THR A 184 13.75 -5.16 -2.19
N LEU A 185 13.38 -4.00 -2.74
CA LEU A 185 14.25 -3.35 -3.73
C LEU A 185 15.60 -2.99 -3.08
N PRO A 186 16.73 -3.21 -3.80
CA PRO A 186 18.06 -3.02 -3.25
C PRO A 186 18.37 -1.53 -3.05
N ARG A 187 19.37 -1.25 -2.21
CA ARG A 187 19.81 0.12 -1.90
C ARG A 187 20.03 0.94 -3.17
N GLY A 188 19.48 2.15 -3.20
CA GLY A 188 19.51 3.06 -4.35
C GLY A 188 18.30 2.91 -5.27
N PHE A 189 17.59 1.79 -5.20
CA PHE A 189 16.29 1.55 -5.83
C PHE A 189 15.19 1.29 -4.81
N ASP A 190 15.52 1.28 -3.52
CA ASP A 190 14.59 1.13 -2.43
C ASP A 190 13.62 2.31 -2.32
N LEU A 191 12.42 2.02 -1.84
CA LEU A 191 11.45 3.03 -1.44
C LEU A 191 10.76 2.53 -0.18
N LYS A 192 10.87 3.32 0.89
CA LYS A 192 10.08 3.17 2.11
C LYS A 192 9.09 4.32 2.23
N THR A 193 7.82 4.01 2.06
CA THR A 193 6.73 4.99 2.16
C THR A 193 6.19 5.03 3.58
N LEU A 194 6.29 6.17 4.26
CA LEU A 194 5.67 6.36 5.57
C LEU A 194 4.17 6.59 5.41
N TYR A 195 3.37 5.68 5.97
CA TYR A 195 1.91 5.80 6.03
C TYR A 195 1.50 6.40 7.36
N THR A 196 0.53 7.31 7.28
CA THR A 196 0.05 8.13 8.41
C THR A 196 -1.47 8.15 8.35
N ALA A 197 -2.09 8.10 9.53
CA ALA A 197 -3.53 8.26 9.69
C ALA A 197 -3.86 9.63 10.26
N GLY A 198 -5.07 10.11 9.98
CA GLY A 198 -5.61 11.33 10.55
C GLY A 198 -7.13 11.39 10.42
N ILE A 199 -7.79 12.04 11.38
CA ILE A 199 -9.25 12.15 11.42
C ILE A 199 -9.67 13.44 10.72
N ILE A 200 -10.70 13.36 9.87
CA ILE A 200 -11.26 14.52 9.17
C ILE A 200 -11.90 15.49 10.16
N ALA A 201 -11.57 16.78 10.05
CA ALA A 201 -12.01 17.82 10.99
C ALA A 201 -13.53 17.98 11.06
N SER A 202 -14.20 17.80 9.92
CA SER A 202 -15.66 17.85 9.79
C SER A 202 -16.37 16.56 10.18
N SER A 203 -15.66 15.49 10.56
CA SER A 203 -16.28 14.23 10.96
C SER A 203 -17.15 14.42 12.22
N SER A 204 -18.37 13.90 12.17
CA SER A 204 -19.25 13.78 13.33
C SER A 204 -19.00 12.50 14.13
N GLN A 205 -18.24 11.55 13.59
CA GLN A 205 -17.98 10.22 14.19
C GLN A 205 -16.63 10.18 14.92
N ARG A 206 -16.31 11.24 15.67
CA ARG A 206 -14.97 11.44 16.26
C ARG A 206 -14.55 10.32 17.20
N ASP A 207 -15.44 9.85 18.06
CA ASP A 207 -15.10 8.82 19.06
C ASP A 207 -14.80 7.46 18.40
N ALA A 208 -15.59 7.10 17.37
CA ALA A 208 -15.34 5.90 16.58
C ALA A 208 -14.03 6.03 15.77
N ALA A 209 -13.78 7.18 15.15
CA ALA A 209 -12.53 7.44 14.44
C ALA A 209 -11.30 7.38 15.37
N LEU A 210 -11.39 7.93 16.59
CA LEU A 210 -10.35 7.85 17.61
C LEU A 210 -10.12 6.40 18.08
N SER A 211 -11.19 5.61 18.22
CA SER A 211 -11.10 4.18 18.53
C SER A 211 -10.31 3.43 17.46
N LEU A 212 -10.65 3.60 16.17
CA LEU A 212 -9.92 2.97 15.07
C LEU A 212 -8.46 3.45 15.01
N LEU A 213 -8.22 4.76 15.13
CA LEU A 213 -6.87 5.33 15.14
C LEU A 213 -6.03 4.70 16.26
N GLY A 214 -6.59 4.62 17.47
CA GLY A 214 -5.95 3.99 18.62
C GLY A 214 -5.58 2.53 18.36
N LEU A 215 -6.47 1.73 17.76
CA LEU A 215 -6.18 0.34 17.40
C LEU A 215 -5.05 0.23 16.38
N LEU A 216 -5.07 1.06 15.34
CA LEU A 216 -4.07 1.07 14.26
C LEU A 216 -2.67 1.43 14.76
N THR A 217 -2.56 2.30 15.76
CA THR A 217 -1.28 2.87 16.22
C THR A 217 -0.84 2.40 17.60
N SER A 218 -1.63 1.56 18.29
CA SER A 218 -1.25 1.09 19.63
C SER A 218 0.02 0.25 19.61
N GLU A 219 0.72 0.25 20.74
CA GLU A 219 1.85 -0.64 20.99
C GLU A 219 1.39 -2.10 21.14
N HIS A 220 0.18 -2.31 21.66
CA HIS A 220 -0.43 -3.64 21.75
C HIS A 220 -0.49 -4.34 20.37
N HIS A 221 -0.79 -3.58 19.31
CA HIS A 221 -0.85 -4.08 17.94
C HIS A 221 0.45 -3.94 17.14
N ALA A 222 1.57 -3.55 17.77
CA ALA A 222 2.84 -3.37 17.06
C ALA A 222 3.30 -4.64 16.32
N ARG A 223 3.15 -5.82 16.93
CA ARG A 223 3.49 -7.10 16.28
C ARG A 223 2.56 -7.44 15.13
N LEU A 224 1.26 -7.18 15.27
CA LEU A 224 0.29 -7.38 14.19
C LEU A 224 0.63 -6.47 13.00
N ARG A 225 0.87 -5.19 13.27
CA ARG A 225 1.28 -4.19 12.30
C ARG A 225 2.58 -4.58 11.58
N ALA A 226 3.59 -5.06 12.31
CA ALA A 226 4.82 -5.61 11.73
C ALA A 226 4.58 -6.87 10.88
N GLY A 227 3.70 -7.77 11.34
CA GLY A 227 3.27 -8.94 10.58
C GLY A 227 2.64 -8.57 9.24
N CYS A 228 1.82 -7.52 9.21
CA CYS A 228 1.24 -6.98 7.98
C CYS A 228 2.29 -6.37 7.04
N GLY A 229 3.48 -6.00 7.51
CA GLY A 229 4.58 -5.46 6.68
C GLY A 229 4.95 -4.01 6.93
N PHE A 230 4.48 -3.41 8.03
CA PHE A 230 4.93 -2.10 8.47
C PHE A 230 6.25 -2.22 9.26
N VAL A 231 7.15 -1.25 9.09
CA VAL A 231 8.46 -1.17 9.77
C VAL A 231 8.72 0.19 10.39
#